data_AF-A0A518HZA5-F1
#
_entry.id   AF-A0A518HZA5-F1
#
_cell.length_a   1.000
_cell.length_b   1.000
_cell.length_c   1.000
_cell.angle_alpha   90.00
_cell.angle_beta   90.00
_cell.angle_gamma   90.00
#
_symmetry.space_group_name_H-M   'P 1'
#
loop_
_entity.id
_entity.type
_entity.pdbx_description
1 polymer ?
#
loop_
_entity_poly.entity_id
_entity_poly.type
_entity_poly.pdbx_seq_one_letter_code
_entity_poly.pdbx_strand_id
1 'polypeptide(L)'
;MLLSIGGGVDVGKRLIYDPRSDGRDFSAGNCWHSIRFTKPLFSMSDSLLPLRRLMQTLTERAQTRPEGSYTTKLMEAGTAKIGEKILEEARELIEAADEPGEGGREHFIYEAGDLIYHTLVMLAYRGVDLDEVAAELGRREGTSGLVEKANRSQTKTDE
;
A
#
# COMPACT_ATOMS: atom_id res chain seq x y z
N MET A 1 -2.66 11.39 -25.09
CA MET A 1 -1.90 10.62 -26.12
C MET A 1 -2.23 9.16 -25.89
N LEU A 2 -3.15 8.61 -26.69
CA LEU A 2 -3.56 7.21 -26.65
C LEU A 2 -2.50 6.36 -27.36
N LEU A 3 -2.09 5.24 -26.78
CA LEU A 3 -1.40 4.18 -27.51
C LEU A 3 -2.12 2.84 -27.29
N SER A 4 -2.88 2.53 -28.33
CA SER A 4 -3.45 1.24 -28.67
C SER A 4 -2.34 0.25 -29.04
N ILE A 5 -2.44 -0.99 -28.56
CA ILE A 5 -1.77 -2.14 -29.18
C ILE A 5 -2.82 -3.25 -29.27
N GLY A 6 -3.34 -3.45 -30.47
CA GLY A 6 -4.12 -4.62 -30.83
C GLY A 6 -3.22 -5.83 -31.07
N GLY A 7 -3.70 -7.00 -30.67
CA GLY A 7 -3.09 -8.29 -30.96
C GLY A 7 -4.11 -9.38 -30.69
N GLY A 8 -4.93 -9.68 -31.69
CA GLY A 8 -5.91 -10.76 -31.64
C GLY A 8 -5.26 -12.12 -31.79
N VAL A 9 -5.73 -13.08 -30.99
CA VAL A 9 -5.71 -14.51 -31.29
C VAL A 9 -6.99 -15.11 -30.74
N ASP A 10 -7.87 -15.49 -31.66
CA ASP A 10 -9.04 -16.31 -31.41
C ASP A 10 -8.67 -17.76 -31.72
N VAL A 11 -8.85 -18.67 -30.77
CA VAL A 11 -9.36 -20.03 -31.02
C VAL A 11 -9.74 -20.67 -29.69
N GLY A 12 -11.05 -20.82 -29.49
CA GLY A 12 -11.63 -21.49 -28.35
C GLY A 12 -11.25 -22.98 -28.23
N LYS A 13 -11.38 -23.48 -27.00
CA LYS A 13 -11.94 -24.79 -26.64
C LYS A 13 -12.28 -24.78 -25.16
N ARG A 14 -13.56 -24.55 -24.88
CA ARG A 14 -14.19 -24.73 -23.58
C ARG A 14 -14.28 -26.24 -23.33
N LEU A 15 -13.39 -26.80 -22.51
CA LEU A 15 -13.51 -28.17 -22.03
C LEU A 15 -14.70 -28.22 -21.07
N ILE A 16 -15.83 -28.76 -21.55
CA ILE A 16 -16.96 -29.16 -20.73
C ILE A 16 -16.57 -30.49 -20.08
N TYR A 17 -16.41 -30.49 -18.77
CA TYR A 17 -16.25 -31.70 -17.97
C TYR A 17 -17.63 -32.35 -17.76
N ASP A 18 -17.83 -33.54 -18.32
CA ASP A 18 -19.02 -34.38 -18.14
C ASP A 18 -18.72 -35.48 -17.10
N PRO A 19 -19.36 -35.48 -15.91
CA PRO A 19 -19.01 -36.41 -14.84
C PRO A 19 -19.79 -37.74 -14.88
N ARG A 20 -20.33 -38.18 -16.02
CA ARG A 20 -21.24 -39.34 -16.07
C ARG A 20 -20.76 -40.59 -16.83
N SER A 21 -19.49 -40.99 -16.73
CA SER A 21 -19.07 -42.27 -17.35
C SER A 21 -17.81 -42.95 -16.80
N ASP A 22 -17.52 -42.87 -15.49
CA ASP A 22 -16.64 -43.87 -14.86
C ASP A 22 -17.30 -44.42 -13.59
N GLY A 23 -18.13 -45.44 -13.80
CA GLY A 23 -18.80 -46.19 -12.76
C GLY A 23 -17.82 -47.09 -12.00
N ARG A 24 -17.13 -46.53 -11.02
CA ARG A 24 -16.40 -47.30 -10.01
C ARG A 24 -17.04 -47.14 -8.65
N ASP A 25 -17.72 -48.22 -8.29
CA ASP A 25 -18.21 -48.55 -6.95
C ASP A 25 -17.02 -48.63 -5.98
N PHE A 26 -16.98 -47.72 -5.01
CA PHE A 26 -16.18 -47.83 -3.81
C PHE A 26 -17.05 -47.50 -2.60
N SER A 27 -17.70 -48.54 -2.08
CA SER A 27 -18.09 -48.66 -0.68
C SER A 27 -16.86 -48.44 0.23
N ALA A 28 -16.79 -47.29 0.90
CA ALA A 28 -16.18 -47.16 2.23
C ALA A 28 -16.38 -45.74 2.81
N GLY A 29 -17.08 -45.69 3.95
CA GLY A 29 -16.71 -44.80 5.06
C GLY A 29 -17.00 -43.30 4.91
N ASN A 30 -18.04 -42.86 5.62
CA ASN A 30 -18.34 -41.49 6.04
C ASN A 30 -17.08 -40.61 6.24
N CYS A 31 -16.70 -39.85 5.21
CA CYS A 31 -15.68 -38.81 5.27
C CYS A 31 -16.35 -37.45 5.07
N TRP A 32 -16.99 -36.95 6.13
CA TRP A 32 -17.47 -35.57 6.20
C TRP A 32 -16.89 -34.93 7.46
N HIS A 33 -15.64 -34.50 7.34
CA HIS A 33 -15.08 -33.50 8.23
C HIS A 33 -14.47 -32.38 7.38
N SER A 34 -15.10 -31.20 7.48
CA SER A 34 -14.41 -29.92 7.42
C SER A 34 -13.66 -29.60 6.11
N ILE A 35 -14.39 -29.10 5.10
CA ILE A 35 -13.81 -28.10 4.21
C ILE A 35 -13.81 -26.78 4.98
N ARG A 36 -12.74 -26.53 5.76
CA ARG A 36 -12.44 -25.18 6.20
C ARG A 36 -11.93 -24.43 4.98
N PHE A 37 -12.74 -23.50 4.48
CA PHE A 37 -12.22 -22.38 3.71
C PHE A 37 -11.31 -21.58 4.65
N THR A 38 -10.03 -21.93 4.72
CA THR A 38 -9.03 -21.04 5.28
C THR A 38 -9.02 -19.83 4.35
N LYS A 39 -9.60 -18.71 4.81
CA LYS A 39 -9.26 -17.40 4.26
C LYS A 39 -7.73 -17.36 4.14
N PRO A 40 -7.15 -17.02 2.98
CA PRO A 40 -5.71 -16.91 2.89
C PRO A 40 -5.27 -15.97 4.00
N LEU A 41 -4.39 -16.48 4.87
CA LEU A 41 -3.78 -15.68 5.92
C LEU A 41 -2.79 -14.77 5.22
N PHE A 42 -3.29 -13.67 4.66
CA PHE A 42 -2.44 -12.58 4.22
C PHE A 42 -1.74 -12.09 5.50
N SER A 43 -0.45 -12.40 5.63
CA SER A 43 0.32 -11.90 6.77
C SER A 43 0.32 -10.38 6.67
N MET A 44 0.09 -9.66 7.77
CA MET A 44 0.10 -8.18 7.79
C MET A 44 1.37 -7.59 7.15
N SER A 45 2.47 -8.35 7.14
CA SER A 45 3.73 -8.00 6.50
C SER A 45 3.67 -7.91 4.96
N ASP A 46 2.79 -8.67 4.32
CA ASP A 46 2.81 -8.82 2.86
C ASP A 46 2.23 -7.59 2.15
N SER A 47 1.28 -6.89 2.78
CA SER A 47 0.64 -5.69 2.21
C SER A 47 1.60 -4.51 2.14
N LEU A 48 2.60 -4.46 3.03
CA LEU A 48 3.57 -3.37 3.14
C LEU A 48 4.87 -3.64 2.38
N LEU A 49 5.02 -4.84 1.80
CA LEU A 49 6.21 -5.21 1.03
C LEU A 49 6.51 -4.26 -0.15
N PRO A 50 5.52 -3.72 -0.90
CA PRO A 50 5.78 -2.72 -1.93
C PRO A 50 6.45 -1.46 -1.39
N LEU A 51 6.04 -0.97 -0.21
CA LEU A 51 6.62 0.22 0.41
C LEU A 51 8.08 -0.01 0.82
N ARG A 52 8.39 -1.18 1.40
CA ARG A 52 9.77 -1.55 1.77
C ARG A 52 10.68 -1.64 0.54
N ARG A 53 10.23 -2.29 -0.53
CA ARG A 53 10.98 -2.39 -1.80
C ARG A 53 11.18 -1.03 -2.45
N LEU A 54 10.17 -0.17 -2.42
CA LEU A 54 10.26 1.20 -2.91
C LEU A 54 11.29 2.00 -2.12
N MET A 55 11.24 1.95 -0.77
CA MET A 55 12.20 2.66 0.08
C MET A 55 13.65 2.21 -0.18
N GLN A 56 13.88 0.91 -0.34
CA GLN A 56 15.19 0.39 -0.72
C GLN A 56 15.67 0.98 -2.05
N THR A 57 14.81 0.95 -3.07
CA THR A 57 15.12 1.51 -4.40
C THR A 57 15.44 3.01 -4.32
N LEU A 58 14.67 3.76 -3.52
CA LEU A 58 14.86 5.21 -3.36
C LEU A 58 16.18 5.52 -2.63
N THR A 59 16.53 4.73 -1.62
CA THR A 59 17.80 4.84 -0.89
C THR A 59 18.99 4.58 -1.81
N GLU A 60 18.92 3.52 -2.61
CA GLU A 60 19.94 3.22 -3.62
C GLU A 60 20.08 4.36 -4.65
N ARG A 61 18.97 4.95 -5.11
CA ARG A 61 18.99 6.09 -6.04
C ARG A 61 19.51 7.37 -5.42
N ALA A 62 19.27 7.59 -4.12
CA ALA A 62 19.82 8.73 -3.40
C ALA A 62 21.36 8.70 -3.34
N GLN A 63 21.95 7.50 -3.42
CA GLN A 63 23.40 7.30 -3.47
C GLN A 63 23.95 7.32 -4.90
N THR A 64 23.31 6.57 -5.81
CA THR A 64 23.85 6.27 -7.15
C THR A 64 23.52 7.32 -8.21
N ARG A 65 22.45 8.11 -8.01
CA ARG A 65 22.04 9.20 -8.92
C ARG A 65 22.00 8.78 -10.40
N PRO A 66 21.25 7.73 -10.78
CA PRO A 66 21.20 7.28 -12.17
C PRO A 66 20.62 8.37 -13.07
N GLU A 67 21.29 8.63 -14.20
CA GLU A 67 20.85 9.62 -15.18
C GLU A 67 19.46 9.28 -15.75
N GLY A 68 18.69 10.32 -16.09
CA GLY A 68 17.37 10.19 -16.70
C GLY A 68 16.24 9.74 -15.76
N SER A 69 16.53 9.29 -14.53
CA SER A 69 15.50 8.94 -13.55
C SER A 69 14.77 10.17 -13.03
N TYR A 70 13.44 10.11 -12.99
CA TYR A 70 12.59 11.15 -12.38
C TYR A 70 12.98 11.43 -10.93
N THR A 71 13.21 10.36 -10.15
CA THR A 71 13.63 10.47 -8.75
C THR A 71 14.96 11.22 -8.61
N THR A 72 15.93 10.93 -9.48
CA THR A 72 17.22 11.63 -9.48
C THR A 72 17.02 13.13 -9.68
N LYS A 73 16.22 13.54 -10.68
CA LYS A 73 15.92 14.95 -10.95
C LYS A 73 15.27 15.66 -9.76
N LEU A 74 14.31 15.02 -9.10
CA LEU A 74 13.67 15.58 -7.90
C LEU A 74 14.68 15.83 -6.79
N MET A 75 15.52 14.84 -6.53
CA MET A 75 16.48 14.93 -5.44
C MET A 75 17.67 15.85 -5.77
N GLU A 76 18.06 15.98 -7.04
CA GLU A 76 19.02 17.00 -7.50
C GLU A 76 18.46 18.41 -7.30
N ALA A 77 17.16 18.60 -7.54
CA ALA A 77 16.46 19.85 -7.24
C ALA A 77 16.22 20.08 -5.73
N GLY A 78 16.44 19.05 -4.91
CA GLY A 78 16.48 19.13 -3.45
C GLY A 78 15.13 19.34 -2.77
N THR A 79 15.19 19.73 -1.49
CA THR A 79 14.03 19.83 -0.59
C THR A 79 12.90 20.70 -1.15
N ALA A 80 13.24 21.81 -1.80
CA ALA A 80 12.23 22.74 -2.33
C ALA A 80 11.33 22.04 -3.36
N LYS A 81 11.93 21.34 -4.34
CA LYS A 81 11.15 20.69 -5.40
C LYS A 81 10.38 19.47 -4.92
N ILE A 82 10.98 18.68 -4.02
CA ILE A 82 10.28 17.55 -3.42
C ILE A 82 9.10 18.05 -2.56
N GLY A 83 9.30 19.14 -1.81
CA GLY A 83 8.26 19.77 -0.99
C GLY A 83 7.09 20.31 -1.81
N GLU A 84 7.36 20.95 -2.96
CA GLU A 84 6.31 21.36 -3.91
C GLU A 84 5.42 20.18 -4.32
N LYS A 85 6.03 19.04 -4.68
CA LYS A 85 5.28 17.83 -5.04
C LYS A 85 4.46 17.29 -3.88
N ILE A 86 5.01 17.25 -2.66
CA ILE A 86 4.25 16.83 -1.47
C ILE A 86 3.03 17.73 -1.24
N LEU A 87 3.18 19.04 -1.40
CA LEU A 87 2.06 19.98 -1.23
C LEU A 87 0.99 19.81 -2.33
N GLU A 88 1.42 19.56 -3.57
CA GLU A 88 0.53 19.25 -4.69
C GLU A 88 -0.29 17.99 -4.41
N GLU A 89 0.35 16.86 -4.09
CA GLU A 89 -0.38 15.60 -3.91
C GLU A 89 -1.23 15.62 -2.63
N ALA A 90 -0.81 16.37 -1.60
CA ALA A 90 -1.62 16.55 -0.39
C ALA A 90 -2.93 17.31 -0.70
N ARG A 91 -2.88 18.30 -1.60
CA ARG A 91 -4.07 19.02 -2.06
C ARG A 91 -4.95 18.09 -2.91
N GLU A 92 -4.36 17.37 -3.86
CA GLU A 92 -5.09 16.48 -4.76
C GLU A 92 -5.75 15.31 -4.01
N LEU A 93 -5.08 14.77 -3.00
CA LEU A 93 -5.67 13.78 -2.09
C LEU A 93 -6.92 14.30 -1.36
N ILE A 94 -6.90 15.56 -0.92
CA ILE A 94 -8.06 16.18 -0.25
C ILE A 94 -9.20 16.38 -1.25
N GLU A 95 -8.89 16.87 -2.45
CA GLU A 95 -9.88 17.05 -3.52
C GLU A 95 -10.52 15.72 -3.92
N ALA A 96 -9.71 14.67 -4.12
CA ALA A 96 -10.18 13.33 -4.44
C ALA A 96 -11.02 12.69 -3.32
N ALA A 97 -10.83 13.10 -2.06
CA ALA A 97 -11.62 12.58 -0.93
C ALA A 97 -13.09 13.02 -0.97
N ASP A 98 -13.39 14.14 -1.62
CA ASP A 98 -14.74 14.67 -1.78
C ASP A 98 -15.47 14.11 -3.02
N GLU A 99 -14.77 13.34 -3.87
CA GLU A 99 -15.35 12.78 -5.08
C GLU A 99 -16.25 11.56 -4.81
N PRO A 100 -17.49 11.54 -5.30
CA PRO A 100 -18.41 10.43 -5.05
C PRO A 100 -18.20 9.26 -6.03
N GLY A 101 -18.60 8.07 -5.58
CA GLY A 101 -18.67 6.88 -6.41
C GLY A 101 -17.33 6.13 -6.56
N GLU A 102 -17.33 5.09 -7.38
CA GLU A 102 -16.16 4.21 -7.55
C GLU A 102 -14.97 4.93 -8.18
N GLY A 103 -15.22 5.85 -9.13
CA GLY A 103 -14.17 6.66 -9.74
C GLY A 103 -13.44 7.54 -8.74
N GLY A 104 -14.16 8.22 -7.83
CA GLY A 104 -13.56 9.02 -6.77
C GLY A 104 -12.74 8.18 -5.79
N ARG A 105 -13.21 6.96 -5.48
CA ARG A 105 -12.44 6.02 -4.65
C ARG A 105 -11.11 5.62 -5.31
N GLU A 106 -11.11 5.34 -6.61
CA GLU A 106 -9.90 4.99 -7.34
C GLU A 106 -8.92 6.16 -7.40
N HIS A 107 -9.43 7.37 -7.67
CA HIS A 107 -8.65 8.61 -7.67
C HIS A 107 -8.04 8.89 -6.29
N PHE A 108 -8.81 8.75 -5.21
CA PHE A 108 -8.29 8.92 -3.84
C PHE A 108 -7.16 7.93 -3.51
N ILE A 109 -7.27 6.67 -3.92
CA ILE A 109 -6.20 5.67 -3.71
C ILE A 109 -4.95 6.06 -4.51
N TYR A 110 -5.13 6.56 -5.74
CA TYR A 110 -4.05 7.01 -6.59
C TYR A 110 -3.29 8.17 -5.94
N GLU A 111 -3.98 9.23 -5.52
CA GLU A 111 -3.36 10.39 -4.88
C GLU A 111 -2.71 10.05 -3.53
N ALA A 112 -3.30 9.11 -2.78
CA ALA A 112 -2.69 8.62 -1.55
C ALA A 112 -1.36 7.93 -1.84
N GLY A 113 -1.29 7.18 -2.95
CA GLY A 113 -0.07 6.56 -3.44
C GLY A 113 1.00 7.58 -3.81
N ASP A 114 0.64 8.62 -4.56
CA ASP A 114 1.58 9.66 -4.99
C ASP A 114 2.10 10.50 -3.82
N LEU A 115 1.23 10.87 -2.86
CA LEU A 115 1.66 11.53 -1.63
C LEU A 115 2.65 10.68 -0.82
N ILE A 116 2.36 9.37 -0.67
CA ILE A 116 3.28 8.44 0.01
C ILE A 116 4.59 8.33 -0.75
N TYR A 117 4.57 8.19 -2.08
CA TYR A 117 5.76 8.13 -2.91
C TYR A 117 6.66 9.36 -2.68
N HIS A 118 6.10 10.57 -2.80
CA HIS A 118 6.85 11.80 -2.64
C HIS A 118 7.38 12.00 -1.21
N THR A 119 6.64 11.52 -0.21
CA THR A 119 7.12 11.48 1.18
C THR A 119 8.32 10.54 1.32
N LEU A 120 8.26 9.33 0.76
CA LEU A 120 9.39 8.38 0.80
C LEU A 120 10.63 8.92 0.04
N VAL A 121 10.43 9.66 -1.05
CA VAL A 121 11.52 10.36 -1.76
C VAL A 121 12.20 11.37 -0.84
N MET A 122 11.42 12.15 -0.08
CA MET A 122 11.96 13.10 0.90
C MET A 122 12.74 12.38 2.01
N LEU A 123 12.21 11.28 2.55
CA LEU A 123 12.91 10.48 3.57
C LEU A 123 14.27 9.97 3.05
N ALA A 124 14.27 9.34 1.87
CA ALA A 124 15.51 8.85 1.26
C ALA A 124 16.51 9.99 0.96
N TYR A 125 16.03 11.14 0.49
CA TYR A 125 16.86 12.34 0.27
C TYR A 125 17.48 12.85 1.58
N ARG A 126 16.77 12.74 2.69
CA ARG A 126 17.23 13.15 4.04
C ARG A 126 18.00 12.07 4.79
N GLY A 127 18.13 10.87 4.22
CA GLY A 127 18.80 9.74 4.84
C GLY A 127 18.05 9.16 6.03
N VAL A 128 16.71 9.24 6.03
CA VAL A 128 15.84 8.69 7.07
C VAL A 128 15.25 7.37 6.60
N ASP A 129 15.34 6.32 7.41
CA ASP A 129 14.76 5.01 7.11
C ASP A 129 13.26 4.97 7.44
N LEU A 130 12.52 4.13 6.72
CA LEU A 130 11.12 3.84 7.00
C LEU A 130 10.93 3.20 8.38
N ASP A 131 11.90 2.41 8.86
CA ASP A 131 11.84 1.82 10.20
C ASP A 131 11.94 2.88 11.31
N GLU A 132 12.65 4.00 11.09
CA GLU A 132 12.68 5.14 12.02
C GLU A 132 11.30 5.82 12.12
N VAL A 133 10.64 6.02 10.98
CA VAL A 133 9.27 6.55 10.94
C VAL A 133 8.28 5.59 11.60
N ALA A 134 8.41 4.28 11.35
CA ALA A 134 7.58 3.26 11.98
C ALA A 134 7.75 3.26 13.51
N ALA A 135 8.99 3.42 14.01
CA ALA A 135 9.25 3.53 15.45
C ALA A 135 8.57 4.75 16.07
N GLU A 136 8.60 5.91 15.40
CA GLU A 136 7.88 7.11 15.86
C GLU A 136 6.36 6.91 15.85
N LEU A 137 5.80 6.26 14.83
CA LEU A 137 4.37 5.93 14.81
C LEU A 137 4.00 4.97 15.95
N GLY A 138 4.79 3.92 16.19
CA GLY A 138 4.59 3.01 17.32
C GLY A 138 4.66 3.71 18.68
N ARG A 139 5.54 4.71 18.84
CA ARG A 139 5.58 5.55 20.05
C ARG A 139 4.26 6.32 20.25
N ARG A 140 3.63 6.79 19.18
CA ARG A 140 2.34 7.50 19.23
C ARG A 140 1.18 6.58 19.57
N GLU A 141 1.17 5.36 19.03
CA GLU A 141 0.16 4.33 19.36
C GLU A 141 0.13 4.05 20.87
N GLY A 142 1.30 3.88 21.48
CA GLY A 142 1.44 3.63 22.92
C GLY A 142 1.08 4.81 23.83
N THR A 143 0.92 6.01 23.29
CA THR A 143 0.59 7.24 24.04
C THR A 143 -0.89 7.64 23.87
N SER A 144 -1.66 6.93 23.05
CA SER A 144 -2.99 7.39 22.62
C SER A 144 -4.01 7.53 23.76
N GLY A 145 -4.37 8.80 24.06
CA GLY A 145 -5.65 9.28 24.59
C GLY A 145 -6.03 8.94 26.04
N LEU A 146 -5.73 7.75 26.54
CA LEU A 146 -6.15 7.30 27.88
C LEU A 146 -5.21 7.80 28.97
N VAL A 147 -3.90 7.78 28.72
CA VAL A 147 -2.88 8.24 29.68
C VAL A 147 -2.96 9.76 29.85
N GLU A 148 -3.13 10.51 28.77
CA GLU A 148 -3.29 11.97 28.82
C GLU A 148 -4.61 12.41 29.48
N LYS A 149 -5.69 11.63 29.33
CA LYS A 149 -6.98 11.90 29.97
C LYS A 149 -6.99 11.49 31.45
N ALA A 150 -6.27 10.42 31.82
CA ALA A 150 -6.07 10.00 33.20
C ALA A 150 -5.24 11.03 34.00
N ASN A 151 -4.15 11.54 33.42
CA ASN A 151 -3.33 12.57 34.06
C ASN A 151 -4.09 13.89 34.25
N ARG A 152 -4.98 14.27 33.33
CA ARG A 152 -5.84 15.46 33.48
C ARG A 152 -6.88 15.32 34.61
N SER A 153 -7.23 14.09 34.97
CA SER A 153 -8.22 13.80 36.02
C SER A 153 -7.60 13.87 37.41
N GLN A 154 -6.33 13.45 37.56
CA GLN A 154 -5.62 13.53 38.84
C GLN A 154 -5.33 14.97 39.25
N THR A 155 -4.90 15.83 38.33
CA THR A 155 -4.63 17.24 38.61
C THR A 155 -5.86 18.05 39.07
N LYS A 156 -7.09 17.54 38.84
CA LYS A 156 -8.34 18.20 39.23
C LYS A 156 -8.91 17.75 40.58
N THR A 157 -8.34 16.72 41.20
CA THR A 157 -8.89 16.12 42.43
C THR A 157 -8.06 16.46 43.68
N ASP A 158 -6.91 17.11 43.48
CA ASP A 158 -5.96 17.48 44.54
C ASP A 158 -6.00 18.99 44.89
N GLU A 159 -7.01 19.74 44.41
CA GLU A 159 -7.37 21.12 44.83
C GLU A 159 -8.69 21.12 45.60
#